data_AF-A0A7S2DDR1-F1
#
_entry.id   AF-A0A7S2DDR1-F1
#
_cell.length_a   1.000
_cell.length_b   1.000
_cell.length_c   1.000
_cell.angle_alpha   90.00
_cell.angle_beta   90.00
_cell.angle_gamma   90.00
#
_symmetry.space_group_name_H-M   'P 1'
#
loop_
_entity.id
_entity.type
_entity.pdbx_description
1 polymer ?
#
loop_
_entity_poly.entity_id
_entity_poly.type
_entity_poly.pdbx_seq_one_letter_code
_entity_poly.pdbx_strand_id
1 'polypeptide(L)'
;REKVAVTRLSRAWKTRLGVEMGPPMKILLLMRKGYVKGKRAIRSRRIYQKGRLVQGIIADIFTNMVSEASTHFSNDPLDLQLITYSFFMSRLGDVSMVERALHDLFFNVRQMVSRHPRITLLASFTDIPLGGASFLSPETAHLACYLRSNEALSFYLFAIQTIAKIHWDARSATGRGSFSLDISGGIQMTTAPVMFPTSYKDDHDEIWHEDSAVLKQTANVLFGDMLSESQMALFMEQTDALIDSTCENEADLERYPKSSGDVDAFLLLVMREWVQLVDQNLKRVAAFGKKDVPSDTMLTLKHFQDSYKKTLALDMFHFNEESQFKLTSRAYLHAVNLKDSRADMPLEEAVTTALESRCISGL
;
A
#
# COMPACT_ATOMS: atom_id res chain seq x y z
N ARG A 1 20.21 -1.24 38.29
CA ARG A 1 21.28 -1.58 37.31
C ARG A 1 20.71 -2.13 36.01
N GLU A 2 19.67 -2.97 36.03
CA GLU A 2 18.97 -3.47 34.82
C GLU A 2 18.38 -2.37 33.93
N LYS A 3 17.68 -1.37 34.49
CA LYS A 3 17.12 -0.26 33.69
C LYS A 3 18.18 0.44 32.84
N VAL A 4 19.37 0.68 33.40
CA VAL A 4 20.51 1.31 32.69
C VAL A 4 21.09 0.39 31.62
N ALA A 5 21.15 -0.92 31.87
CA ALA A 5 21.59 -1.91 30.89
C ALA A 5 20.62 -2.02 29.70
N VAL A 6 19.30 -2.03 29.96
CA VAL A 6 18.25 -2.01 28.92
C VAL A 6 18.31 -0.71 28.12
N THR A 7 18.50 0.45 28.77
CA THR A 7 18.64 1.73 28.04
C THR A 7 19.92 1.76 27.20
N ARG A 8 21.03 1.20 27.68
CA ARG A 8 22.29 1.10 26.93
C ARG A 8 22.20 0.11 25.77
N LEU A 9 21.55 -1.03 25.95
CA LEU A 9 21.27 -1.99 24.88
C LEU A 9 20.36 -1.35 23.83
N SER A 10 19.28 -0.69 24.25
CA SER A 10 18.37 0.03 23.34
C SER A 10 19.09 1.13 22.56
N ARG A 11 19.96 1.92 23.22
CA ARG A 11 20.77 2.94 22.52
C ARG A 11 21.79 2.31 21.58
N ALA A 12 22.56 1.33 22.01
CA ALA A 12 23.54 0.67 21.15
C ALA A 12 22.88 -0.02 19.95
N TRP A 13 21.70 -0.61 20.14
CA TRP A 13 20.91 -1.23 19.08
C TRP A 13 20.29 -0.19 18.14
N LYS A 14 19.73 0.91 18.67
CA LYS A 14 19.27 2.07 17.87
C LYS A 14 20.40 2.77 17.12
N THR A 15 21.59 2.89 17.72
CA THR A 15 22.78 3.42 17.06
C THR A 15 23.28 2.45 15.99
N ARG A 16 23.24 1.13 16.24
CA ARG A 16 23.61 0.13 15.24
C ARG A 16 22.64 0.09 14.07
N LEU A 17 21.34 0.23 14.32
CA LEU A 17 20.29 0.40 13.30
C LEU A 17 20.38 1.74 12.57
N GLY A 18 20.65 2.84 13.29
CA GLY A 18 20.86 4.17 12.70
C GLY A 18 22.13 4.27 11.86
N VAL A 19 23.09 3.36 12.07
CA VAL A 19 24.32 3.21 11.27
C VAL A 19 24.14 2.13 10.17
N GLU A 20 23.06 1.35 10.20
CA GLU A 20 22.65 0.42 9.14
C GLU A 20 21.69 1.13 8.17
N MET A 21 22.25 1.98 7.29
CA MET A 21 21.54 2.60 6.16
C MET A 21 21.17 1.56 5.07
N GLY A 22 20.62 0.41 5.44
CA GLY A 22 20.38 -0.72 4.55
C GLY A 22 18.94 -1.24 4.64
N PRO A 23 18.72 -2.54 4.43
CA PRO A 23 17.40 -3.15 4.44
C PRO A 23 16.67 -2.99 5.78
N PRO A 24 15.33 -2.91 5.77
CA PRO A 24 14.51 -2.93 6.98
C PRO A 24 14.60 -4.28 7.70
N MET A 25 14.29 -4.31 9.00
CA MET A 25 14.46 -5.49 9.85
C MET A 25 13.77 -6.74 9.29
N LYS A 26 12.56 -6.60 8.77
CA LYS A 26 11.80 -7.72 8.17
C LYS A 26 12.56 -8.38 7.02
N ILE A 27 13.29 -7.62 6.20
CA ILE A 27 14.14 -8.15 5.12
C ILE A 27 15.45 -8.71 5.67
N LEU A 28 16.04 -8.08 6.68
CA LEU A 28 17.24 -8.59 7.34
C LEU A 28 17.04 -10.00 7.92
N LEU A 29 15.83 -10.33 8.36
CA LEU A 29 15.48 -11.67 8.85
C LEU A 29 15.52 -12.74 7.75
N LEU A 30 15.36 -12.36 6.49
CA LEU A 30 15.47 -13.25 5.32
C LEU A 30 16.93 -13.43 4.85
N MET A 31 17.84 -12.56 5.30
CA MET A 31 19.24 -12.54 4.87
C MET A 31 20.13 -13.38 5.78
N ARG A 32 21.30 -13.81 5.27
CA ARG A 32 22.27 -14.59 6.04
C ARG A 32 22.83 -13.79 7.23
N LYS A 33 23.05 -14.51 8.33
CA LYS A 33 23.73 -13.97 9.52
C LYS A 33 25.12 -13.46 9.13
N GLY A 34 25.34 -12.17 9.34
CA GLY A 34 26.64 -11.55 9.09
C GLY A 34 26.88 -11.11 7.64
N TYR A 35 25.83 -10.89 6.82
CA TYR A 35 25.96 -10.31 5.47
C TYR A 35 26.78 -9.00 5.41
N VAL A 36 26.93 -8.30 6.55
CA VAL A 36 27.72 -7.07 6.73
C VAL A 36 29.21 -7.33 7.09
N LYS A 37 29.61 -8.55 7.45
CA LYS A 37 30.97 -8.85 7.97
C LYS A 37 31.87 -9.48 6.90
N GLY A 38 33.12 -8.99 6.78
CA GLY A 38 34.20 -9.62 5.98
C GLY A 38 35.04 -8.64 5.16
N LYS A 39 36.16 -9.11 4.56
CA LYS A 39 37.05 -8.32 3.66
C LYS A 39 36.39 -7.86 2.35
N ARG A 40 35.14 -8.27 2.09
CA ARG A 40 34.26 -7.83 0.99
C ARG A 40 32.91 -7.33 1.51
N ALA A 41 32.89 -6.77 2.73
CA ALA A 41 31.67 -6.31 3.39
C ALA A 41 30.89 -5.37 2.46
N ILE A 42 29.60 -5.68 2.25
CA ILE A 42 28.68 -4.87 1.45
C ILE A 42 28.70 -3.39 1.93
N ARG A 43 28.95 -3.17 3.22
CA ARG A 43 29.05 -1.85 3.85
C ARG A 43 30.15 -0.94 3.28
N SER A 44 31.24 -1.49 2.73
CA SER A 44 32.36 -0.68 2.20
C SER A 44 32.15 -0.23 0.75
N ARG A 45 31.03 -0.60 0.11
CA ARG A 45 30.70 -0.20 -1.26
C ARG A 45 29.23 0.21 -1.33
N ARG A 46 28.96 1.47 -1.01
CA ARG A 46 27.64 2.09 -1.19
C ARG A 46 27.48 2.47 -2.65
N ILE A 47 26.46 1.93 -3.32
CA ILE A 47 26.15 2.30 -4.70
C ILE A 47 24.97 3.26 -4.70
N TYR A 48 25.25 4.52 -5.03
CA TYR A 48 24.21 5.51 -5.27
C TYR A 48 23.63 5.28 -6.65
N GLN A 49 22.32 5.08 -6.71
CA GLN A 49 21.57 4.86 -7.94
C GLN A 49 20.78 6.12 -8.31
N LYS A 50 20.51 6.30 -9.61
CA LYS A 50 19.61 7.34 -10.09
C LYS A 50 18.17 7.02 -9.64
N GLY A 51 17.39 8.03 -9.28
CA GLY A 51 16.01 7.85 -8.81
C GLY A 51 15.12 7.06 -9.74
N ARG A 52 15.21 7.33 -11.04
CA ARG A 52 14.46 6.58 -12.08
C ARG A 52 14.74 5.07 -12.01
N LEU A 53 16.01 4.66 -11.89
CA LEU A 53 16.37 3.24 -11.77
C LEU A 53 15.74 2.62 -10.52
N VAL A 54 15.77 3.33 -9.39
CA VAL A 54 15.15 2.86 -8.14
C VAL A 54 13.64 2.74 -8.31
N GLN A 55 12.96 3.76 -8.85
CA GLN A 55 11.52 3.73 -9.11
C GLN A 55 11.12 2.58 -10.06
N GLY A 56 11.93 2.29 -11.08
CA GLY A 56 11.73 1.18 -12.01
C GLY A 56 11.83 -0.18 -11.31
N ILE A 57 12.83 -0.38 -10.45
CA ILE A 57 12.95 -1.60 -9.64
C ILE A 57 11.74 -1.77 -8.72
N ILE A 58 11.26 -0.68 -8.11
CA ILE A 58 10.08 -0.73 -7.22
C ILE A 58 8.81 -1.08 -8.01
N ALA A 59 8.65 -0.50 -9.21
CA ALA A 59 7.57 -0.86 -10.12
C ALA A 59 7.59 -2.36 -10.44
N ASP A 60 8.75 -2.90 -10.84
CA ASP A 60 8.88 -4.33 -11.14
C ASP A 60 8.50 -5.22 -9.95
N ILE A 61 8.87 -4.81 -8.72
CA ILE A 61 8.48 -5.53 -7.49
C ILE A 61 6.96 -5.53 -7.33
N PHE A 62 6.30 -4.38 -7.47
CA PHE A 62 4.84 -4.31 -7.35
C PHE A 62 4.13 -5.04 -8.49
N THR A 63 4.62 -4.96 -9.73
CA THR A 63 4.10 -5.77 -10.84
C THR A 63 4.17 -7.25 -10.52
N ASN A 64 5.31 -7.74 -10.05
CA ASN A 64 5.47 -9.14 -9.64
C ASN A 64 4.49 -9.49 -8.51
N MET A 65 4.30 -8.58 -7.56
CA MET A 65 3.38 -8.77 -6.45
C MET A 65 1.92 -8.85 -6.90
N VAL A 66 1.51 -8.04 -7.88
CA VAL A 66 0.17 -8.15 -8.47
C VAL A 66 0.00 -9.46 -9.24
N SER A 67 1.01 -9.89 -10.00
CA SER A 67 0.98 -11.17 -10.70
C SER A 67 0.85 -12.35 -9.72
N GLU A 68 1.60 -12.33 -8.62
CA GLU A 68 1.49 -13.33 -7.55
C GLU A 68 0.11 -13.27 -6.86
N ALA A 69 -0.40 -12.08 -6.56
CA ALA A 69 -1.75 -11.92 -5.99
C ALA A 69 -2.85 -12.50 -6.90
N SER A 70 -2.63 -12.50 -8.21
CA SER A 70 -3.59 -13.02 -9.21
C SER A 70 -3.54 -14.55 -9.34
N THR A 71 -2.42 -15.18 -8.98
CA THR A 71 -2.23 -16.64 -9.07
C THR A 71 -2.44 -17.35 -7.73
N HIS A 72 -2.23 -16.64 -6.62
CA HIS A 72 -2.44 -17.17 -5.28
C HIS A 72 -3.93 -17.13 -4.88
N PHE A 73 -4.60 -18.28 -4.95
CA PHE A 73 -5.92 -18.51 -4.34
C PHE A 73 -5.84 -18.73 -2.81
N SER A 74 -4.66 -18.57 -2.19
CA SER A 74 -4.48 -18.77 -0.75
C SER A 74 -4.97 -17.55 0.03
N ASN A 75 -5.67 -17.78 1.14
CA ASN A 75 -6.06 -16.73 2.09
C ASN A 75 -4.86 -16.11 2.86
N ASP A 76 -3.63 -16.51 2.54
CA ASP A 76 -2.44 -16.00 3.22
C ASP A 76 -2.15 -14.57 2.76
N PRO A 77 -1.85 -13.65 3.69
CA PRO A 77 -1.55 -12.27 3.35
C PRO A 77 -0.26 -12.17 2.53
N LEU A 78 -0.27 -11.30 1.51
CA LEU A 78 0.92 -11.01 0.71
C LEU A 78 2.03 -10.41 1.59
N ASP A 79 3.18 -11.10 1.64
CA ASP A 79 4.36 -10.61 2.35
C ASP A 79 5.29 -9.88 1.36
N LEU A 80 5.18 -8.55 1.34
CA LEU A 80 6.03 -7.68 0.51
C LEU A 80 7.52 -7.98 0.66
N GLN A 81 7.98 -8.30 1.87
CA GLN A 81 9.40 -8.53 2.12
C GLN A 81 9.86 -9.86 1.52
N LEU A 82 9.05 -10.91 1.65
CA LEU A 82 9.31 -12.20 1.02
C LEU A 82 9.28 -12.07 -0.50
N ILE A 83 8.27 -11.39 -1.06
CA ILE A 83 8.12 -11.20 -2.51
C ILE A 83 9.28 -10.38 -3.07
N THR A 84 9.69 -9.32 -2.38
CA THR A 84 10.87 -8.53 -2.76
C THR A 84 12.13 -9.39 -2.78
N TYR A 85 12.31 -10.25 -1.77
CA TYR A 85 13.46 -11.16 -1.72
C TYR A 85 13.43 -12.18 -2.87
N SER A 86 12.28 -12.83 -3.09
CA SER A 86 12.04 -13.81 -4.15
C SER A 86 12.25 -13.21 -5.54
N PHE A 87 11.82 -11.96 -5.75
CA PHE A 87 12.04 -11.21 -6.98
C PHE A 87 13.53 -11.05 -7.32
N PHE A 88 14.37 -10.70 -6.35
CA PHE A 88 15.81 -10.62 -6.58
C PHE A 88 16.44 -12.00 -6.74
N MET A 89 15.97 -13.01 -6.00
CA MET A 89 16.42 -14.39 -6.14
C MET A 89 16.17 -14.94 -7.54
N SER A 90 14.98 -14.72 -8.11
CA SER A 90 14.65 -15.19 -9.46
C SER A 90 15.49 -14.49 -10.53
N ARG A 91 15.82 -13.20 -10.34
CA ARG A 91 16.64 -12.42 -11.29
C ARG A 91 18.14 -12.71 -11.21
N LEU A 92 18.69 -12.91 -10.01
CA LEU A 92 20.15 -12.96 -9.80
C LEU A 92 20.69 -14.37 -9.58
N GLY A 93 19.87 -15.31 -9.09
CA GLY A 93 20.27 -16.70 -8.85
C GLY A 93 21.30 -16.95 -7.73
N ASP A 94 21.93 -15.90 -7.18
CA ASP A 94 22.93 -15.98 -6.11
C ASP A 94 22.52 -15.15 -4.89
N VAL A 95 22.39 -15.83 -3.74
CA VAL A 95 22.04 -15.23 -2.43
C VAL A 95 22.92 -14.02 -2.09
N SER A 96 24.22 -14.07 -2.36
CA SER A 96 25.16 -12.99 -2.06
C SER A 96 24.92 -11.75 -2.93
N MET A 97 24.49 -11.96 -4.17
CA MET A 97 24.13 -10.88 -5.09
C MET A 97 22.78 -10.28 -4.74
N VAL A 98 21.81 -11.11 -4.34
CA VAL A 98 20.51 -10.67 -3.83
C VAL A 98 20.66 -9.82 -2.60
N GLU A 99 21.41 -10.29 -1.61
CA GLU A 99 21.64 -9.53 -0.37
C GLU A 99 22.30 -8.17 -0.63
N ARG A 100 23.16 -8.09 -1.65
CA ARG A 100 23.76 -6.84 -2.09
C ARG A 100 22.74 -5.94 -2.79
N ALA A 101 21.96 -6.47 -3.73
CA ALA A 101 20.96 -5.70 -4.44
C ALA A 101 19.89 -5.14 -3.50
N LEU A 102 19.44 -5.93 -2.52
CA LEU A 102 18.55 -5.48 -1.44
C LEU A 102 19.20 -4.38 -0.61
N HIS A 103 20.48 -4.52 -0.26
CA HIS A 103 21.18 -3.49 0.49
C HIS A 103 21.23 -2.17 -0.29
N ASP A 104 21.61 -2.22 -1.56
CA ASP A 104 21.72 -1.04 -2.42
C ASP A 104 20.34 -0.41 -2.65
N LEU A 105 19.30 -1.22 -2.91
CA LEU A 105 17.93 -0.74 -3.05
C LEU A 105 17.50 0.06 -1.82
N PHE A 106 17.56 -0.54 -0.63
CA PHE A 106 17.08 0.11 0.59
C PHE A 106 18.00 1.23 1.09
N PHE A 107 19.28 1.19 0.76
CA PHE A 107 20.17 2.35 0.92
C PHE A 107 19.66 3.54 0.11
N ASN A 108 19.32 3.35 -1.16
CA ASN A 108 18.80 4.41 -2.01
C ASN A 108 17.38 4.85 -1.60
N VAL A 109 16.48 3.92 -1.24
CA VAL A 109 15.14 4.26 -0.72
C VAL A 109 15.24 5.24 0.44
N ARG A 110 16.14 5.00 1.41
CA ARG A 110 16.34 5.90 2.55
C ARG A 110 16.84 7.29 2.18
N GLN A 111 17.66 7.41 1.13
CA GLN A 111 18.17 8.70 0.66
C GLN A 111 17.12 9.50 -0.12
N MET A 112 16.13 8.80 -0.69
CA MET A 112 15.22 9.34 -1.68
C MET A 112 13.75 9.38 -1.24
N VAL A 113 13.45 8.86 -0.05
CA VAL A 113 12.10 8.73 0.53
C VAL A 113 11.32 10.04 0.54
N SER A 114 12.01 11.17 0.60
CA SER A 114 11.41 12.50 0.65
C SER A 114 11.10 13.13 -0.69
N ARG A 115 11.57 12.52 -1.79
CA ARG A 115 11.58 13.15 -3.12
C ARG A 115 10.68 12.48 -4.14
N HIS A 116 10.32 11.21 -3.91
CA HIS A 116 9.63 10.40 -4.93
C HIS A 116 8.45 9.64 -4.30
N PRO A 117 7.20 9.90 -4.73
CA PRO A 117 6.00 9.32 -4.15
C PRO A 117 6.03 7.77 -4.07
N ARG A 118 6.42 7.09 -5.15
CA ARG A 118 6.57 5.62 -5.16
C ARG A 118 7.58 5.09 -4.14
N ILE A 119 8.71 5.81 -3.97
CA ILE A 119 9.73 5.46 -2.97
C ILE A 119 9.17 5.68 -1.56
N THR A 120 8.41 6.76 -1.36
CA THR A 120 7.71 7.05 -0.09
C THR A 120 6.71 5.96 0.27
N LEU A 121 5.92 5.48 -0.69
CA LEU A 121 4.97 4.40 -0.49
C LEU A 121 5.68 3.08 -0.15
N LEU A 122 6.69 2.68 -0.91
CA LEU A 122 7.48 1.49 -0.57
C LEU A 122 8.11 1.60 0.82
N ALA A 123 8.69 2.76 1.16
CA ALA A 123 9.28 2.99 2.48
C ALA A 123 8.23 2.82 3.60
N SER A 124 7.00 3.28 3.36
CA SER A 124 5.89 3.15 4.31
C SER A 124 5.50 1.68 4.53
N PHE A 125 5.37 0.89 3.47
CA PHE A 125 5.05 -0.55 3.55
C PHE A 125 6.18 -1.40 4.16
N THR A 126 7.41 -0.88 4.17
CA THR A 126 8.61 -1.62 4.61
C THR A 126 9.19 -1.15 5.94
N ASP A 127 8.41 -0.39 6.73
CA ASP A 127 8.84 0.13 8.04
C ASP A 127 10.09 1.03 8.00
N ILE A 128 10.36 1.68 6.85
CA ILE A 128 11.45 2.64 6.73
C ILE A 128 10.96 3.99 7.26
N PRO A 129 11.65 4.60 8.23
CA PRO A 129 11.26 5.91 8.76
C PRO A 129 11.35 6.95 7.66
N LEU A 130 10.26 7.70 7.45
CA LEU A 130 10.13 8.72 6.40
C LEU A 130 10.95 9.99 6.66
N GLY A 131 11.68 10.07 7.79
CA GLY A 131 12.72 11.08 8.06
C GLY A 131 12.35 12.51 7.67
N GLY A 132 11.41 13.14 8.39
CA GLY A 132 10.98 14.52 8.15
C GLY A 132 10.13 14.73 6.88
N ALA A 133 10.09 13.76 5.97
CA ALA A 133 9.28 13.78 4.77
C ALA A 133 7.98 12.99 4.94
N SER A 134 7.26 13.33 6.01
CA SER A 134 5.88 12.89 6.13
C SER A 134 5.09 13.57 5.01
N PHE A 135 4.60 12.79 4.04
CA PHE A 135 3.63 13.28 3.05
C PHE A 135 2.26 13.55 3.69
N LEU A 136 2.05 12.97 4.87
CA LEU A 136 0.99 13.33 5.80
C LEU A 136 1.38 14.61 6.53
N SER A 137 0.41 15.49 6.81
CA SER A 137 0.65 16.68 7.64
C SER A 137 1.26 16.28 8.99
N PRO A 138 2.00 17.16 9.69
CA PRO A 138 2.52 16.86 11.02
C PRO A 138 1.44 16.37 12.00
N GLU A 139 0.21 16.87 11.83
CA GLU A 139 -0.98 16.48 12.59
C GLU A 139 -1.41 15.04 12.31
N THR A 140 -1.17 14.55 11.09
CA THR A 140 -1.56 13.21 10.61
C THR A 140 -0.39 12.24 10.49
N ALA A 141 0.83 12.64 10.88
CA ALA A 141 2.02 11.78 10.83
C ALA A 141 1.89 10.49 11.66
N HIS A 142 1.05 10.51 12.71
CA HIS A 142 0.73 9.31 13.49
C HIS A 142 -0.01 8.25 12.67
N LEU A 143 -0.74 8.65 11.62
CA LEU A 143 -1.51 7.76 10.75
C LEU A 143 -0.63 6.97 9.78
N ALA A 144 0.66 7.31 9.65
CA ALA A 144 1.62 6.53 8.86
C ALA A 144 1.81 5.09 9.41
N CYS A 145 1.33 4.79 10.61
CA CYS A 145 1.30 3.42 11.12
C CYS A 145 0.35 2.51 10.31
N TYR A 146 -0.77 3.05 9.81
CA TYR A 146 -1.75 2.28 9.05
C TYR A 146 -1.19 1.82 7.70
N LEU A 147 -0.30 2.61 7.10
CA LEU A 147 0.38 2.23 5.85
C LEU A 147 1.31 1.02 5.98
N ARG A 148 1.58 0.54 7.20
CA ARG A 148 2.40 -0.66 7.43
C ARG A 148 1.55 -1.93 7.49
N SER A 149 0.23 -1.79 7.41
CA SER A 149 -0.69 -2.91 7.45
C SER A 149 -0.74 -3.62 6.09
N ASN A 150 -1.10 -4.90 6.09
CA ASN A 150 -1.25 -5.66 4.85
C ASN A 150 -2.45 -5.16 4.05
N GLU A 151 -3.46 -4.63 4.73
CA GLU A 151 -4.66 -4.07 4.13
C GLU A 151 -4.34 -2.80 3.33
N ALA A 152 -3.46 -1.92 3.86
CA ALA A 152 -2.98 -0.76 3.13
C ALA A 152 -2.25 -1.18 1.84
N LEU A 153 -1.44 -2.22 1.92
CA LEU A 153 -0.73 -2.78 0.78
C LEU A 153 -1.71 -3.39 -0.24
N SER A 154 -2.69 -4.16 0.21
CA SER A 154 -3.74 -4.74 -0.65
C SER A 154 -4.56 -3.66 -1.35
N PHE A 155 -4.96 -2.60 -0.63
CA PHE A 155 -5.67 -1.47 -1.21
C PHE A 155 -4.81 -0.74 -2.25
N TYR A 156 -3.53 -0.54 -1.97
CA TYR A 156 -2.59 0.03 -2.93
C TYR A 156 -2.50 -0.79 -4.22
N LEU A 157 -2.35 -2.12 -4.13
CA LEU A 157 -2.35 -2.99 -5.31
C LEU A 157 -3.67 -2.95 -6.07
N PHE A 158 -4.80 -2.89 -5.37
CA PHE A 158 -6.12 -2.75 -5.98
C PHE A 158 -6.24 -1.43 -6.75
N ALA A 159 -5.72 -0.33 -6.20
CA ALA A 159 -5.66 0.95 -6.90
C ALA A 159 -4.83 0.86 -8.19
N ILE A 160 -3.66 0.23 -8.14
CA ILE A 160 -2.82 -0.01 -9.32
C ILE A 160 -3.55 -0.81 -10.39
N GLN A 161 -4.17 -1.95 -10.00
CA GLN A 161 -4.94 -2.78 -10.91
C GLN A 161 -6.12 -2.02 -11.54
N THR A 162 -6.76 -1.16 -10.76
CA THR A 162 -7.91 -0.36 -11.20
C THR A 162 -7.49 0.66 -12.25
N ILE A 163 -6.39 1.39 -12.02
CA ILE A 163 -5.81 2.32 -13.01
C ILE A 163 -5.46 1.54 -14.28
N ALA A 164 -4.72 0.43 -14.15
CA ALA A 164 -4.29 -0.37 -15.29
C ALA A 164 -5.48 -0.88 -16.13
N LYS A 165 -6.56 -1.32 -15.47
CA LYS A 165 -7.78 -1.76 -16.14
C LYS A 165 -8.49 -0.62 -16.87
N ILE A 166 -8.71 0.51 -16.20
CA ILE A 166 -9.42 1.66 -16.80
C ILE A 166 -8.63 2.22 -17.98
N HIS A 167 -7.31 2.35 -17.85
CA HIS A 167 -6.44 2.78 -18.94
C HIS A 167 -6.50 1.80 -20.13
N TRP A 168 -6.49 0.49 -19.86
CA TRP A 168 -6.63 -0.53 -20.89
C TRP A 168 -7.97 -0.41 -21.63
N ASP A 169 -9.07 -0.30 -20.90
CA ASP A 169 -10.41 -0.16 -21.45
C ASP A 169 -10.53 1.11 -22.32
N ALA A 170 -9.94 2.23 -21.88
CA ALA A 170 -9.87 3.47 -22.64
C ALA A 170 -9.04 3.34 -23.95
N ARG A 171 -7.93 2.61 -23.92
CA ARG A 171 -7.11 2.34 -25.12
C ARG A 171 -7.79 1.40 -26.11
N SER A 172 -8.49 0.39 -25.61
CA SER A 172 -9.29 -0.51 -26.44
C SER A 172 -10.44 0.24 -27.12
N ALA A 173 -11.13 1.13 -26.41
CA ALA A 173 -12.22 1.95 -26.96
C ALA A 173 -11.77 2.91 -28.08
N THR A 174 -10.51 3.37 -28.02
CA THR A 174 -9.93 4.29 -29.03
C THR A 174 -9.27 3.57 -30.21
N GLY A 175 -9.35 2.23 -30.28
CA GLY A 175 -8.74 1.42 -31.35
C GLY A 175 -7.21 1.38 -31.32
N ARG A 176 -6.57 1.90 -30.25
CA ARG A 176 -5.11 1.91 -30.05
C ARG A 176 -4.60 0.68 -29.29
N GLY A 177 -5.48 -0.22 -28.88
CA GLY A 177 -5.16 -1.47 -28.20
C GLY A 177 -5.28 -2.67 -29.13
N SER A 178 -4.33 -2.87 -30.05
CA SER A 178 -4.16 -4.15 -30.73
C SER A 178 -2.81 -4.75 -30.35
N PHE A 179 -2.84 -5.77 -29.49
CA PHE A 179 -1.70 -6.67 -29.32
C PHE A 179 -2.07 -8.01 -29.96
N SER A 180 -1.30 -8.41 -30.97
CA SER A 180 -1.35 -9.76 -31.53
C SER A 180 -0.72 -10.72 -30.52
N LEU A 181 -1.54 -11.36 -29.69
CA LEU A 181 -1.09 -12.49 -28.88
C LEU A 181 -1.02 -13.71 -29.81
N ASP A 182 0.19 -14.14 -30.15
CA ASP A 182 0.41 -15.36 -30.93
C ASP A 182 0.14 -16.57 -30.01
N ILE A 183 -1.08 -17.09 -30.06
CA ILE A 183 -1.55 -18.22 -29.24
C ILE A 183 -1.00 -19.52 -29.84
N SER A 184 0.25 -19.83 -29.54
CA SER A 184 0.84 -21.16 -29.79
C SER A 184 1.32 -21.88 -28.52
N GLY A 185 1.08 -21.32 -27.33
CA GLY A 185 1.35 -21.99 -26.06
C GLY A 185 0.36 -21.56 -24.99
N GLY A 186 -0.68 -22.36 -24.76
CA GLY A 186 -1.80 -22.00 -23.90
C GLY A 186 -1.42 -21.75 -22.45
N ILE A 187 -1.79 -20.58 -21.93
CA ILE A 187 -2.21 -20.33 -20.54
C ILE A 187 -3.36 -19.30 -20.57
N GLN A 188 -4.39 -19.58 -19.77
CA GLN A 188 -5.66 -18.88 -19.64
C GLN A 188 -5.59 -17.51 -18.94
N MET A 189 -6.66 -16.73 -19.17
CA MET A 189 -7.11 -15.49 -18.51
C MET A 189 -6.19 -14.26 -18.63
N THR A 190 -6.60 -13.40 -19.55
CA THR A 190 -6.09 -12.04 -19.81
C THR A 190 -6.36 -11.12 -18.61
N THR A 191 -5.57 -11.22 -17.55
CA THR A 191 -5.37 -10.09 -16.64
C THR A 191 -4.75 -8.96 -17.45
N ALA A 192 -5.37 -7.78 -17.49
CA ALA A 192 -4.78 -6.61 -18.12
C ALA A 192 -3.32 -6.46 -17.63
N PRO A 193 -2.34 -6.24 -18.50
CA PRO A 193 -0.96 -6.12 -18.08
C PRO A 193 -0.86 -5.00 -17.05
N VAL A 194 -0.38 -5.33 -15.85
CA VAL A 194 -0.09 -4.30 -14.85
C VAL A 194 1.12 -3.54 -15.34
N MET A 195 0.82 -2.41 -15.96
CA MET A 195 1.80 -1.52 -16.52
C MET A 195 2.07 -0.46 -15.47
N PHE A 196 3.23 -0.58 -14.82
CA PHE A 196 3.90 0.60 -14.29
C PHE A 196 4.88 1.07 -15.36
N PRO A 197 5.20 2.37 -15.43
CA PRO A 197 6.32 2.80 -16.25
C PRO A 197 7.59 2.14 -15.69
N THR A 198 8.05 1.09 -16.36
CA THR A 198 9.38 0.53 -16.16
C THR A 198 10.32 1.41 -16.96
N SER A 199 10.96 2.36 -16.30
CA SER A 199 12.04 3.13 -16.89
C SER A 199 13.26 2.24 -17.10
N TYR A 200 13.21 1.30 -18.05
CA TYR A 200 14.40 0.60 -18.53
C TYR A 200 14.13 -0.01 -19.92
N LYS A 201 14.14 0.85 -20.95
CA LYS A 201 14.96 0.71 -22.18
C LYS A 201 14.61 1.82 -23.18
N ASP A 202 15.68 2.41 -23.72
CA ASP A 202 15.83 3.01 -25.05
C ASP A 202 14.73 3.95 -25.60
N ASP A 203 15.08 5.23 -25.73
CA ASP A 203 14.58 6.26 -26.67
C ASP A 203 13.07 6.46 -26.87
N HIS A 204 12.22 5.72 -26.16
CA HIS A 204 10.78 5.90 -26.10
C HIS A 204 10.39 6.18 -24.66
N ASP A 205 10.37 7.46 -24.33
CA ASP A 205 9.89 8.06 -23.09
C ASP A 205 8.38 7.79 -22.87
N GLU A 206 7.99 6.53 -22.65
CA GLU A 206 6.66 6.22 -22.12
C GLU A 206 6.68 6.33 -20.59
N ILE A 207 6.81 7.57 -20.11
CA ILE A 207 6.34 7.91 -18.77
C ILE A 207 4.84 7.67 -18.79
N TRP A 208 4.34 6.90 -17.82
CA TRP A 208 2.90 6.70 -17.63
C TRP A 208 2.28 8.04 -17.30
N HIS A 209 1.66 8.56 -18.33
CA HIS A 209 1.04 9.84 -18.40
C HIS A 209 -0.43 9.53 -18.64
N GLU A 210 -1.19 9.45 -17.57
CA GLU A 210 -2.60 9.08 -17.65
C GLU A 210 -3.45 10.33 -17.90
N ASP A 211 -4.47 10.16 -18.73
CA ASP A 211 -5.49 11.17 -18.95
C ASP A 211 -6.17 11.48 -17.61
N SER A 212 -6.44 12.76 -17.34
CA SER A 212 -7.26 13.21 -16.22
C SER A 212 -8.54 12.39 -16.08
N ALA A 213 -9.15 12.00 -17.22
CA ALA A 213 -10.32 11.13 -17.25
C ALA A 213 -10.10 9.77 -16.58
N VAL A 214 -8.95 9.13 -16.82
CA VAL A 214 -8.59 7.82 -16.23
C VAL A 214 -8.42 7.95 -14.71
N LEU A 215 -7.71 8.98 -14.25
CA LEU A 215 -7.47 9.20 -12.82
C LEU A 215 -8.78 9.53 -12.08
N LYS A 216 -9.64 10.37 -12.66
CA LYS A 216 -10.98 10.67 -12.11
C LYS A 216 -11.88 9.45 -12.07
N GLN A 217 -11.91 8.66 -13.14
CA GLN A 217 -12.69 7.41 -13.15
C GLN A 217 -12.15 6.42 -12.10
N THR A 218 -10.83 6.33 -11.95
CA THR A 218 -10.19 5.51 -10.91
C THR A 218 -10.63 5.97 -9.53
N ALA A 219 -10.54 7.28 -9.24
CA ALA A 219 -10.97 7.84 -7.96
C ALA A 219 -12.43 7.50 -7.63
N ASN A 220 -13.33 7.60 -8.62
CA ASN A 220 -14.73 7.19 -8.46
C ASN A 220 -14.88 5.69 -8.17
N VAL A 221 -14.11 4.81 -8.84
CA VAL A 221 -14.16 3.37 -8.56
C VAL A 221 -13.62 3.05 -7.17
N LEU A 222 -12.59 3.75 -6.72
CA LEU A 222 -11.95 3.51 -5.42
C LEU A 222 -12.76 4.06 -4.25
N PHE A 223 -13.38 5.23 -4.42
CA PHE A 223 -13.95 6.01 -3.32
C PHE A 223 -15.41 6.42 -3.51
N GLY A 224 -16.03 6.16 -4.66
CA GLY A 224 -17.39 6.62 -4.99
C GLY A 224 -18.42 6.29 -3.93
N ASP A 225 -18.33 5.07 -3.39
CA ASP A 225 -19.21 4.58 -2.33
C ASP A 225 -18.60 4.74 -0.93
N MET A 226 -17.50 5.46 -0.76
CA MET A 226 -16.76 5.57 0.51
C MET A 226 -16.66 7.00 1.03
N LEU A 227 -16.69 7.99 0.13
CA LEU A 227 -16.62 9.41 0.47
C LEU A 227 -17.99 10.06 0.29
N SER A 228 -18.32 11.03 1.16
CA SER A 228 -19.47 11.90 0.90
C SER A 228 -19.28 12.69 -0.39
N GLU A 229 -20.37 13.19 -1.00
CA GLU A 229 -20.28 14.02 -2.20
C GLU A 229 -19.32 15.21 -2.03
N SER A 230 -19.31 15.84 -0.85
CA SER A 230 -18.40 16.94 -0.52
C SER A 230 -16.94 16.50 -0.37
N GLN A 231 -16.68 15.33 0.22
CA GLN A 231 -15.34 14.76 0.34
C GLN A 231 -14.81 14.33 -1.04
N MET A 232 -15.66 13.70 -1.85
CA MET A 232 -15.33 13.34 -3.22
C MET A 232 -15.02 14.57 -4.07
N ALA A 233 -15.82 15.63 -3.97
CA ALA A 233 -15.55 16.89 -4.67
C ALA A 233 -14.18 17.48 -4.29
N LEU A 234 -13.86 17.51 -2.99
CA LEU A 234 -12.54 17.96 -2.51
C LEU A 234 -11.40 17.06 -3.00
N PHE A 235 -11.59 15.74 -3.01
CA PHE A 235 -10.60 14.80 -3.52
C PHE A 235 -10.36 14.98 -5.03
N MET A 236 -11.43 15.24 -5.79
CA MET A 236 -11.35 15.54 -7.22
C MET A 236 -10.65 16.87 -7.48
N GLU A 237 -10.91 17.91 -6.67
CA GLU A 237 -10.20 19.19 -6.73
C GLU A 237 -8.70 19.01 -6.45
N GLN A 238 -8.33 18.18 -5.46
CA GLN A 238 -6.93 17.84 -5.19
C GLN A 238 -6.29 17.05 -6.34
N THR A 239 -7.06 16.18 -6.99
CA THR A 239 -6.61 15.43 -8.16
C THR A 239 -6.39 16.37 -9.34
N ASP A 240 -7.28 17.33 -9.57
CA ASP A 240 -7.14 18.36 -10.60
C ASP A 240 -5.93 19.27 -10.32
N ALA A 241 -5.77 19.75 -9.10
CA ALA A 241 -4.60 20.53 -8.69
C ALA A 241 -3.29 19.76 -8.87
N LEU A 242 -3.29 18.45 -8.63
CA LEU A 242 -2.13 17.60 -8.88
C LEU A 242 -1.77 17.58 -10.38
N ILE A 243 -2.76 17.38 -11.24
CA ILE A 243 -2.61 17.37 -12.70
C ILE A 243 -2.14 18.74 -13.22
N ASP A 244 -2.67 19.83 -12.66
CA ASP A 244 -2.32 21.19 -13.04
C ASP A 244 -0.91 21.57 -12.56
N SER A 245 -0.51 21.15 -11.34
CA SER A 245 0.83 21.44 -10.79
C SER A 245 1.97 20.79 -11.59
N THR A 246 1.69 19.65 -12.24
CA THR A 246 2.62 19.03 -13.19
C THR A 246 2.79 19.83 -14.49
N CYS A 247 1.91 20.80 -14.76
CA CYS A 247 1.95 21.64 -15.97
C CYS A 247 2.76 22.95 -15.81
N GLU A 248 3.03 23.42 -14.58
CA GLU A 248 3.59 24.77 -14.32
C GLU A 248 5.11 24.83 -14.08
N ASN A 249 5.81 23.69 -13.94
CA ASN A 249 7.27 23.69 -13.81
C ASN A 249 7.96 23.86 -15.17
N GLU A 250 7.89 25.07 -15.72
CA GLU A 250 8.38 25.42 -17.07
C GLU A 250 9.91 25.29 -17.26
N ALA A 251 10.69 25.23 -16.18
CA ALA A 251 12.16 25.13 -16.28
C ALA A 251 12.69 23.72 -16.63
N ASP A 252 11.85 22.68 -16.53
CA ASP A 252 12.19 21.28 -16.89
C ASP A 252 11.49 20.82 -18.21
N LEU A 253 10.87 21.76 -18.95
CA LEU A 253 10.01 21.53 -20.12
C LEU A 253 10.66 20.86 -21.33
N GLU A 254 11.98 20.74 -21.42
CA GLU A 254 12.62 20.02 -22.53
C GLU A 254 12.55 18.48 -22.39
N ARG A 255 12.08 17.95 -21.25
CA ARG A 255 12.08 16.50 -20.99
C ARG A 255 10.73 15.83 -20.86
N TYR A 256 9.62 16.57 -20.80
CA TYR A 256 8.31 15.99 -20.53
C TYR A 256 7.21 16.77 -21.28
N PRO A 257 6.54 16.17 -22.29
CA PRO A 257 5.42 16.82 -22.97
C PRO A 257 4.22 17.03 -22.02
N LYS A 258 3.50 18.13 -22.25
CA LYS A 258 2.42 18.67 -21.40
C LYS A 258 1.20 17.75 -21.26
N SER A 259 0.53 17.86 -20.11
CA SER A 259 -0.88 17.49 -19.78
C SER A 259 -1.24 16.11 -19.20
N SER A 260 -0.39 15.51 -18.38
CA SER A 260 -0.67 14.19 -17.80
C SER A 260 -0.28 14.06 -16.33
N GLY A 261 -1.20 13.56 -15.52
CA GLY A 261 -1.01 13.42 -14.08
C GLY A 261 0.05 12.38 -13.75
N ASP A 262 0.94 12.69 -12.80
CA ASP A 262 1.88 11.73 -12.24
C ASP A 262 1.12 10.65 -11.45
N VAL A 263 1.04 9.44 -12.02
CA VAL A 263 0.37 8.27 -11.43
C VAL A 263 0.91 7.95 -10.03
N ASP A 264 2.21 8.13 -9.79
CA ASP A 264 2.79 7.87 -8.47
C ASP A 264 2.30 8.89 -7.43
N ALA A 265 2.15 10.15 -7.83
CA ALA A 265 1.63 11.20 -6.98
C ALA A 265 0.13 11.03 -6.72
N PHE A 266 -0.63 10.59 -7.73
CA PHE A 266 -2.05 10.23 -7.58
C PHE A 266 -2.20 9.05 -6.62
N LEU A 267 -1.41 7.99 -6.76
CA LEU A 267 -1.43 6.85 -5.84
C LEU A 267 -1.07 7.26 -4.40
N LEU A 268 -0.14 8.20 -4.22
CA LEU A 268 0.17 8.74 -2.90
C LEU A 268 -1.02 9.53 -2.31
N LEU A 269 -1.73 10.30 -3.15
CA LEU A 269 -2.96 11.00 -2.77
C LEU A 269 -4.07 10.02 -2.36
N VAL A 270 -4.30 8.97 -3.16
CA VAL A 270 -5.23 7.88 -2.87
C VAL A 270 -4.90 7.23 -1.51
N MET A 271 -3.63 6.90 -1.26
CA MET A 271 -3.23 6.30 0.01
C MET A 271 -3.41 7.26 1.20
N ARG A 272 -3.19 8.56 0.99
CA ARG A 272 -3.46 9.57 2.03
C ARG A 272 -4.94 9.59 2.40
N GLU A 273 -5.83 9.61 1.41
CA GLU A 273 -7.27 9.66 1.64
C GLU A 273 -7.78 8.39 2.30
N TRP A 274 -7.31 7.23 1.84
CA TRP A 274 -7.61 5.95 2.48
C TRP A 274 -7.21 5.95 3.97
N VAL A 275 -6.02 6.43 4.30
CA VAL A 275 -5.56 6.53 5.70
C VAL A 275 -6.46 7.44 6.54
N GLN A 276 -6.92 8.57 6.00
CA GLN A 276 -7.84 9.47 6.70
C GLN A 276 -9.20 8.81 6.94
N LEU A 277 -9.70 8.06 5.96
CA LEU A 277 -10.95 7.33 6.08
C LEU A 277 -10.85 6.22 7.13
N VAL A 278 -9.74 5.47 7.16
CA VAL A 278 -9.47 4.47 8.20
C VAL A 278 -9.46 5.12 9.59
N ASP A 279 -8.76 6.24 9.75
CA ASP A 279 -8.70 6.96 11.03
C ASP A 279 -10.06 7.47 11.50
N GLN A 280 -10.84 8.08 10.60
CA GLN A 280 -12.20 8.54 10.90
C GLN A 280 -13.09 7.39 11.34
N ASN A 281 -13.04 6.26 10.64
CA ASN A 281 -13.82 5.08 10.97
C ASN A 281 -13.41 4.49 12.32
N LEU A 282 -12.10 4.39 12.60
CA LEU A 282 -11.59 3.92 13.90
C LEU A 282 -12.00 4.83 15.05
N LYS A 283 -12.02 6.17 14.85
CA LYS A 283 -12.53 7.12 15.85
C LYS A 283 -14.02 6.91 16.15
N ARG A 284 -14.83 6.59 15.13
CA ARG A 284 -16.25 6.26 15.30
C ARG A 284 -16.44 4.94 16.06
N VAL A 285 -15.65 3.92 15.73
CA VAL A 285 -15.64 2.64 16.47
C VAL A 285 -15.24 2.86 17.94
N ALA A 286 -14.22 3.67 18.21
CA ALA A 286 -13.81 4.00 19.57
C ALA A 286 -14.90 4.78 20.35
N ALA A 287 -15.63 5.66 19.67
CA ALA A 287 -16.74 6.41 20.26
C ALA A 287 -17.98 5.55 20.56
N PHE A 288 -18.10 4.37 19.94
CA PHE A 288 -19.23 3.45 20.14
C PHE A 288 -19.43 3.02 21.59
N GLY A 289 -18.37 2.99 22.39
CA GLY A 289 -18.45 2.77 23.83
C GLY A 289 -18.88 1.36 24.26
N LYS A 290 -18.41 0.97 25.45
CA LYS A 290 -18.67 -0.35 26.07
C LYS A 290 -20.14 -0.66 26.34
N LYS A 291 -20.97 0.39 26.40
CA LYS A 291 -22.37 0.32 26.86
C LYS A 291 -23.36 -0.07 25.76
N ASP A 292 -22.92 -0.05 24.51
CA ASP A 292 -23.76 -0.33 23.34
C ASP A 292 -23.63 -1.76 22.82
N VAL A 293 -22.80 -2.58 23.46
CA VAL A 293 -22.71 -4.03 23.23
C VAL A 293 -23.63 -4.77 24.20
N PRO A 294 -24.52 -5.66 23.73
CA PRO A 294 -25.40 -6.44 24.60
C PRO A 294 -24.59 -7.25 25.62
N SER A 295 -25.05 -7.30 26.87
CA SER A 295 -24.46 -8.13 27.93
C SER A 295 -24.73 -9.62 27.78
N ASP A 296 -25.43 -10.03 26.71
CA ASP A 296 -25.91 -11.38 26.52
C ASP A 296 -24.82 -12.31 25.94
N THR A 297 -24.87 -13.59 26.30
CA THR A 297 -23.76 -14.53 26.05
C THR A 297 -23.64 -14.95 24.58
N MET A 298 -24.72 -14.83 23.80
CA MET A 298 -24.72 -15.11 22.36
C MET A 298 -24.87 -13.83 21.53
N LEU A 299 -23.82 -13.49 20.78
CA LEU A 299 -23.89 -12.49 19.72
C LEU A 299 -24.76 -13.03 18.58
N THR A 300 -25.85 -12.35 18.25
CA THR A 300 -26.65 -12.66 17.06
C THR A 300 -26.30 -11.70 15.93
N LEU A 301 -26.47 -12.12 14.68
CA LEU A 301 -26.25 -11.26 13.51
C LEU A 301 -27.12 -9.98 13.59
N LYS A 302 -28.36 -10.10 14.08
CA LYS A 302 -29.26 -8.97 14.25
C LYS A 302 -28.73 -7.97 15.28
N HIS A 303 -28.24 -8.45 16.42
CA HIS A 303 -27.60 -7.59 17.42
C HIS A 303 -26.37 -6.89 16.84
N PHE A 304 -25.54 -7.61 16.09
CA PHE A 304 -24.39 -7.02 15.43
C PHE A 304 -24.81 -5.96 14.41
N GLN A 305 -25.83 -6.20 13.59
CA GLN A 305 -26.40 -5.23 12.66
C GLN A 305 -26.97 -3.98 13.35
N ASP A 306 -27.64 -4.13 14.48
CA ASP A 306 -28.20 -3.01 15.23
C ASP A 306 -27.10 -2.19 15.92
N SER A 307 -26.11 -2.86 16.52
CA SER A 307 -24.89 -2.22 17.03
C SER A 307 -24.14 -1.49 15.92
N TYR A 308 -24.06 -2.08 14.72
CA TYR A 308 -23.44 -1.53 13.52
C TYR A 308 -24.14 -0.26 13.00
N LYS A 309 -25.47 -0.27 12.94
CA LYS A 309 -26.26 0.90 12.52
C LYS A 309 -26.07 2.08 13.46
N LYS A 310 -25.97 1.83 14.78
CA LYS A 310 -25.75 2.86 15.80
C LYS A 310 -24.35 3.47 15.75
N THR A 311 -23.36 2.67 15.34
CA THR A 311 -21.95 3.10 15.35
C THR A 311 -21.66 4.15 14.28
N LEU A 312 -22.44 4.17 13.17
CA LEU A 312 -22.07 4.87 11.94
C LEU A 312 -20.61 4.57 11.50
N ALA A 313 -20.06 3.43 11.96
CA ALA A 313 -18.62 3.16 12.01
C ALA A 313 -18.00 3.04 10.62
N LEU A 314 -18.85 2.83 9.63
CA LEU A 314 -18.55 2.94 8.22
C LEU A 314 -19.74 3.70 7.64
N ASP A 315 -19.49 4.74 6.86
CA ASP A 315 -20.53 5.49 6.15
C ASP A 315 -21.11 4.60 5.04
N MET A 316 -21.84 3.56 5.44
CA MET A 316 -22.32 2.55 4.51
C MET A 316 -23.62 2.95 3.82
N PHE A 317 -24.15 4.14 4.11
CA PHE A 317 -25.25 4.73 3.35
C PHE A 317 -24.96 4.78 1.84
N HIS A 318 -23.68 4.73 1.47
CA HIS A 318 -23.21 4.72 0.10
C HIS A 318 -23.18 3.31 -0.54
N PHE A 319 -23.20 2.22 0.25
CA PHE A 319 -23.35 0.86 -0.28
C PHE A 319 -24.82 0.49 -0.43
N ASN A 320 -25.17 -0.26 -1.49
CA ASN A 320 -26.50 -0.85 -1.59
C ASN A 320 -26.77 -1.88 -0.46
N GLU A 321 -28.04 -2.12 -0.13
CA GLU A 321 -28.42 -2.99 1.00
C GLU A 321 -27.79 -4.39 0.95
N GLU A 322 -27.57 -4.94 -0.25
CA GLU A 322 -26.96 -6.26 -0.43
C GLU A 322 -25.48 -6.27 -0.05
N SER A 323 -24.71 -5.29 -0.53
CA SER A 323 -23.33 -5.07 -0.14
C SER A 323 -23.26 -4.81 1.35
N GLN A 324 -24.16 -3.99 1.90
CA GLN A 324 -24.19 -3.72 3.33
C GLN A 324 -24.38 -4.99 4.16
N PHE A 325 -25.31 -5.84 3.74
CA PHE A 325 -25.58 -7.10 4.42
C PHE A 325 -24.41 -8.08 4.36
N LYS A 326 -23.77 -8.25 3.19
CA LYS A 326 -22.61 -9.14 3.01
C LYS A 326 -21.43 -8.71 3.89
N LEU A 327 -21.14 -7.41 3.90
CA LEU A 327 -20.04 -6.84 4.68
C LEU A 327 -20.28 -6.99 6.19
N THR A 328 -21.49 -6.67 6.64
CA THR A 328 -21.88 -6.81 8.06
C THR A 328 -21.83 -8.27 8.50
N SER A 329 -22.23 -9.20 7.64
CA SER A 329 -22.21 -10.64 7.92
C SER A 329 -20.79 -11.18 8.07
N ARG A 330 -19.83 -10.71 7.26
CA ARG A 330 -18.41 -11.09 7.39
C ARG A 330 -17.80 -10.57 8.70
N ALA A 331 -18.06 -9.31 9.04
CA ALA A 331 -17.57 -8.72 10.29
C ALA A 331 -18.17 -9.45 11.51
N TYR A 332 -19.45 -9.83 11.45
CA TYR A 332 -20.08 -10.67 12.46
C TYR A 332 -19.39 -12.03 12.59
N LEU A 333 -19.15 -12.75 11.49
CA LEU A 333 -18.46 -14.05 11.52
C LEU A 333 -17.04 -13.92 12.07
N HIS A 334 -16.34 -12.83 11.77
CA HIS A 334 -15.03 -12.55 12.34
C HIS A 334 -15.10 -12.34 13.86
N ALA A 335 -16.08 -11.58 14.35
CA ALA A 335 -16.30 -11.40 15.80
C ALA A 335 -16.59 -12.73 16.52
N VAL A 336 -17.42 -13.58 15.92
CA VAL A 336 -17.73 -14.92 16.46
C VAL A 336 -16.47 -15.78 16.51
N ASN A 337 -15.71 -15.85 15.41
CA ASN A 337 -14.47 -16.63 15.36
C ASN A 337 -13.41 -16.12 16.36
N LEU A 338 -13.30 -14.82 16.58
CA LEU A 338 -12.42 -14.24 17.59
C LEU A 338 -12.84 -14.66 19.01
N LYS A 339 -14.14 -14.64 19.29
CA LYS A 339 -14.68 -15.05 20.59
C LYS A 339 -14.49 -16.55 20.84
N ASP A 340 -14.68 -17.38 19.82
CA ASP A 340 -14.53 -18.83 19.92
C ASP A 340 -13.06 -19.25 20.05
N SER A 341 -12.15 -18.56 19.34
CA SER A 341 -10.71 -18.83 19.41
C SER A 341 -10.04 -18.33 20.68
N ARG A 342 -10.65 -17.34 21.37
CA ARG A 342 -10.14 -16.73 22.59
C ARG A 342 -11.23 -16.73 23.67
N ALA A 343 -11.37 -17.85 24.37
CA ALA A 343 -12.40 -18.03 25.40
C ALA A 343 -12.48 -16.88 26.41
N ASP A 344 -11.32 -16.33 26.80
CA ASP A 344 -11.19 -15.24 27.78
C ASP A 344 -11.48 -13.83 27.22
N MET A 345 -11.59 -13.66 25.89
CA MET A 345 -11.85 -12.36 25.27
C MET A 345 -13.30 -11.92 25.53
N PRO A 346 -13.55 -10.76 26.14
CA PRO A 346 -14.91 -10.22 26.28
C PRO A 346 -15.60 -10.07 24.91
N LEU A 347 -16.92 -10.31 24.86
CA LEU A 347 -17.67 -10.18 23.61
C LEU A 347 -17.54 -8.79 22.99
N GLU A 348 -17.55 -7.77 23.85
CA GLU A 348 -17.30 -6.37 23.47
C GLU A 348 -15.96 -6.20 22.75
N GLU A 349 -14.88 -6.79 23.28
CA GLU A 349 -13.56 -6.73 22.67
C GLU A 349 -13.53 -7.45 21.32
N ALA A 350 -14.21 -8.59 21.20
CA ALA A 350 -14.32 -9.31 19.92
C ALA A 350 -15.08 -8.51 18.86
N VAL A 351 -16.19 -7.86 19.23
CA VAL A 351 -16.98 -6.99 18.34
C VAL A 351 -16.17 -5.75 17.93
N THR A 352 -15.55 -5.05 18.87
CA THR A 352 -14.71 -3.88 18.58
C THR A 352 -13.53 -4.28 17.70
N THR A 353 -12.83 -5.38 17.99
CA THR A 353 -11.72 -5.88 17.15
C THR A 353 -12.20 -6.22 15.74
N ALA A 354 -13.39 -6.81 15.59
CA ALA A 354 -13.93 -7.12 14.28
C ALA A 354 -14.32 -5.87 13.49
N LEU A 355 -14.86 -4.84 14.16
CA LEU A 355 -15.17 -3.55 13.55
C LEU A 355 -13.88 -2.80 13.16
N GLU A 356 -12.88 -2.75 14.04
CA GLU A 356 -11.58 -2.15 13.74
C GLU A 356 -10.89 -2.84 12.56
N SER A 357 -10.86 -4.17 12.57
CA SER A 357 -10.34 -4.97 11.46
C SER A 357 -11.09 -4.66 10.16
N ARG A 358 -12.39 -4.40 10.21
CA ARG A 358 -13.21 -4.03 9.05
C ARG A 358 -12.93 -2.63 8.55
N CYS A 359 -12.71 -1.67 9.46
CA CYS A 359 -12.33 -0.30 9.11
C CYS A 359 -11.00 -0.26 8.38
N ILE A 360 -10.05 -1.12 8.79
CA ILE A 360 -8.73 -1.23 8.18
C ILE A 360 -8.77 -2.04 6.89
N SER A 361 -9.52 -3.15 6.82
CA SER A 361 -9.55 -4.02 5.63
C SER A 361 -10.29 -3.42 4.44
N GLY A 362 -11.24 -2.51 4.66
CA GLY A 362 -12.15 -2.06 3.60
C GLY A 362 -13.08 -3.17 3.07
N LEU A 363 -12.92 -4.42 3.54
CA LEU A 363 -13.61 -5.65 3.13
C LEU A 363 -14.29 -6.39 4.28
#